data_AF-A0A7Y8MLX4-F1
#
_entry.id   AF-A0A7Y8MLX4-F1
#
_cell.length_a   1.000
_cell.length_b   1.000
_cell.length_c   1.000
_cell.angle_alpha   90.00
_cell.angle_beta   90.00
_cell.angle_gamma   90.00
#
_symmetry.space_group_name_H-M   'P 1'
#
loop_
_entity.id
_entity.type
_entity.pdbx_description
1 polymer ?
#
loop_
_entity_poly.entity_id
_entity_poly.type
_entity_poly.pdbx_seq_one_letter_code
_entity_poly.pdbx_strand_id
1 'polypeptide(L)'
;MQHSGWSSAFWLSGYLAMVGAVLGPTPAMAASAASTADHTQFKELQKTFDSGPEVTKACLSCHTEAAKQVMKTKHWTWEFLNPATKQKLGKKHVMNNFCISVESNLPFCTTCHVGYGWKDNSFDFTKQENVDCLVCHDTTGNYRKQPGMAGNVVTKEMEFPPGSGTIVKPVDLQQVAKKVGKTSRDTCGGCHFNGGGGNGVKHGDMDNSLSAPDEALDVHMDATGQDFTCGTCHATSSHDVPGSRFAPTAKDTKGALMRGKHDSRNPATCVACHDNTPHKKVARLNSHAQKLACQTCHIPTFARGGVPTKMSWDWSTGGKMGPDGKPLIKKDENGHVIYDAKKGDFVLGENVVPEYKWFNGTVNYTLLGDKIKAGGVVPVNSFQGSPSDGKSLIWPVKVMRGKQPYDPVNMTLVKPHTAGNDDTAYWKNFGWEKAIAAGMESAGAPFSGKVDFIETEMAWPITHMVAPKDEALACVECHKPDSRLKGVPGIYMPRHSANDLLNTAGWGIAGLALLGVIGHGGLRIYLARKGKK
;
A
#
# COMPACT_ATOMS: atom_id res chain seq x y z
N MET A 1 -6.84 -30.14 70.55
CA MET A 1 -7.89 -29.29 71.15
C MET A 1 -8.97 -29.12 70.08
N GLN A 2 -9.93 -30.05 69.99
CA GLN A 2 -11.23 -30.04 70.69
C GLN A 2 -12.09 -28.84 70.22
N HIS A 3 -13.31 -28.93 69.68
CA HIS A 3 -14.36 -29.96 69.54
C HIS A 3 -15.36 -29.38 68.49
N SER A 4 -15.77 -30.05 67.40
CA SER A 4 -16.85 -31.05 67.20
C SER A 4 -18.32 -30.56 67.31
N GLY A 5 -19.13 -30.92 66.31
CA GLY A 5 -20.60 -31.07 66.36
C GLY A 5 -21.24 -30.93 64.95
N TRP A 6 -21.46 -31.98 64.15
CA TRP A 6 -22.65 -32.89 64.11
C TRP A 6 -23.97 -32.10 63.93
N SER A 7 -24.92 -32.37 63.02
CA SER A 7 -25.41 -33.66 62.50
C SER A 7 -26.29 -33.44 61.26
N SER A 8 -26.41 -34.48 60.45
CA SER A 8 -27.34 -34.71 59.33
C SER A 8 -28.81 -34.91 59.73
N ALA A 9 -29.77 -34.52 58.89
CA ALA A 9 -30.80 -35.38 58.27
C ALA A 9 -32.06 -34.61 57.77
N PHE A 10 -32.41 -34.89 56.51
CA PHE A 10 -33.74 -34.96 55.85
C PHE A 10 -35.00 -34.46 56.58
N TRP A 11 -35.90 -33.77 55.86
CA TRP A 11 -37.29 -34.22 55.62
C TRP A 11 -37.90 -33.50 54.40
N LEU A 12 -38.58 -34.30 53.55
CA LEU A 12 -39.32 -33.94 52.35
C LEU A 12 -40.69 -33.34 52.67
N SER A 13 -41.12 -32.35 51.87
CA SER A 13 -42.51 -32.07 51.46
C SER A 13 -42.46 -30.79 50.60
N GLY A 14 -42.57 -30.78 49.28
CA GLY A 14 -43.63 -31.34 48.45
C GLY A 14 -44.69 -30.26 48.22
N TYR A 15 -44.78 -29.68 47.01
CA TYR A 15 -46.03 -29.44 46.25
C TYR A 15 -45.78 -28.70 44.91
N LEU A 16 -46.18 -29.38 43.84
CA LEU A 16 -46.80 -28.92 42.58
C LEU A 16 -46.12 -27.91 41.63
N ALA A 17 -45.61 -28.49 40.54
CA ALA A 17 -45.92 -28.20 39.14
C ALA A 17 -46.63 -26.87 38.76
N MET A 18 -45.91 -26.03 38.01
CA MET A 18 -46.41 -25.44 36.76
C MET A 18 -45.26 -25.39 35.75
N VAL A 19 -45.29 -26.30 34.77
CA VAL A 19 -44.45 -26.24 33.57
C VAL A 19 -45.08 -25.21 32.63
N GLY A 20 -44.63 -23.97 32.75
CA GLY A 20 -44.84 -22.95 31.72
C GLY A 20 -43.76 -23.11 30.66
N ALA A 21 -44.11 -23.69 29.50
CA ALA A 21 -43.26 -23.70 28.33
C ALA A 21 -43.11 -22.26 27.79
N VAL A 22 -42.10 -21.55 28.26
CA VAL A 22 -41.62 -20.33 27.60
C VAL A 22 -40.70 -20.77 26.46
N LEU A 23 -41.29 -20.89 25.28
CA LEU A 23 -40.55 -20.92 24.02
C LEU A 23 -39.82 -19.57 23.90
N GLY A 24 -38.59 -19.53 24.41
CA GLY A 24 -37.69 -18.41 24.15
C GLY A 24 -37.38 -18.34 22.65
N PRO A 25 -37.39 -17.16 22.03
CA PRO A 25 -37.04 -17.03 20.63
C PRO A 25 -35.58 -17.43 20.46
N THR A 26 -35.34 -18.54 19.77
CA THR A 26 -34.03 -18.85 19.21
C THR A 26 -33.59 -17.66 18.37
N PRO A 27 -32.39 -17.10 18.57
CA PRO A 27 -31.82 -16.22 17.57
C PRO A 27 -31.42 -17.12 16.40
N ALA A 28 -32.36 -17.34 15.48
CA ALA A 28 -32.00 -17.62 14.12
C ALA A 28 -31.23 -16.38 13.66
N MET A 29 -29.91 -16.41 13.80
CA MET A 29 -29.04 -15.62 12.94
C MET A 29 -29.36 -16.08 11.52
N ALA A 30 -30.32 -15.40 10.91
CA ALA A 30 -30.51 -15.45 9.48
C ALA A 30 -29.19 -14.97 8.89
N ALA A 31 -28.34 -15.92 8.51
CA ALA A 31 -27.28 -15.68 7.55
C ALA A 31 -27.99 -15.07 6.34
N SER A 32 -27.91 -13.75 6.21
CA SER A 32 -28.32 -13.08 4.99
C SER A 32 -27.54 -13.76 3.87
N ALA A 33 -28.24 -14.53 3.02
CA ALA A 33 -27.65 -15.07 1.82
C ALA A 33 -27.20 -13.86 0.97
N ALA A 34 -25.92 -13.52 1.05
CA ALA A 34 -25.35 -12.27 0.52
C ALA A 34 -25.27 -12.24 -1.01
N SER A 35 -25.69 -13.33 -1.68
CA SER A 35 -25.69 -13.55 -3.11
C SER A 35 -26.97 -14.27 -3.49
N THR A 36 -27.56 -13.90 -4.63
CA THR A 36 -28.71 -14.62 -5.21
C THR A 36 -28.31 -15.90 -5.94
N ALA A 37 -27.02 -16.19 -6.05
CA ALA A 37 -26.45 -17.37 -6.68
C ALA A 37 -25.64 -18.20 -5.67
N ASP A 38 -25.93 -19.51 -5.62
CA ASP A 38 -25.15 -20.52 -4.89
C ASP A 38 -24.30 -21.31 -5.89
N HIS A 39 -23.00 -21.03 -5.89
CA HIS A 39 -22.05 -21.64 -6.83
C HIS A 39 -21.86 -23.15 -6.62
N THR A 40 -22.24 -23.69 -5.46
CA THR A 40 -22.17 -25.14 -5.22
C THR A 40 -23.20 -25.93 -6.03
N GLN A 41 -24.26 -25.26 -6.48
CA GLN A 41 -25.38 -25.87 -7.22
C GLN A 41 -25.21 -25.87 -8.74
N PHE A 42 -24.25 -25.10 -9.29
CA PHE A 42 -24.03 -25.03 -10.73
C PHE A 42 -23.31 -26.26 -11.28
N LYS A 43 -23.94 -26.96 -12.24
CA LYS A 43 -23.38 -28.16 -12.88
C LYS A 43 -22.08 -27.88 -13.60
N GLU A 44 -21.93 -26.67 -14.14
CA GLU A 44 -20.73 -26.16 -14.82
C GLU A 44 -19.49 -26.19 -13.90
N LEU A 45 -19.70 -26.10 -12.59
CA LEU A 45 -18.66 -26.15 -11.55
C LEU A 45 -18.54 -27.54 -10.88
N GLN A 46 -19.40 -28.50 -11.24
CA GLN A 46 -19.37 -29.88 -10.72
C GLN A 46 -18.51 -30.81 -11.60
N LYS A 47 -17.35 -30.32 -12.04
CA LYS A 47 -16.36 -31.08 -12.81
C LYS A 47 -14.94 -30.82 -12.29
N THR A 48 -14.00 -31.68 -12.67
CA THR A 48 -12.58 -31.43 -12.42
C THR A 48 -12.07 -30.34 -13.36
N PHE A 49 -11.18 -29.49 -12.86
CA PHE A 49 -10.52 -28.45 -13.64
C PHE A 49 -9.00 -28.68 -13.60
N ASP A 50 -8.37 -28.76 -14.75
CA ASP A 50 -6.92 -28.99 -14.88
C ASP A 50 -6.12 -27.68 -14.94
N SER A 51 -6.81 -26.55 -15.10
CA SER A 51 -6.19 -25.23 -15.17
C SER A 51 -7.14 -24.10 -14.76
N GLY A 52 -6.58 -22.97 -14.34
CA GLY A 52 -7.33 -21.74 -14.07
C GLY A 52 -8.18 -21.26 -15.25
N PRO A 53 -7.67 -21.23 -16.50
CA PRO A 53 -8.45 -20.85 -17.67
C PRO A 53 -9.70 -21.72 -17.93
N GLU A 54 -9.69 -23.00 -17.55
CA GLU A 54 -10.90 -23.84 -17.65
C GLU A 54 -11.98 -23.41 -16.65
N VAL A 55 -11.58 -22.98 -15.45
CA VAL A 55 -12.51 -22.40 -14.47
C VAL A 55 -13.08 -21.10 -15.03
N THR A 56 -12.24 -20.20 -15.54
CA THR A 56 -12.69 -18.94 -16.13
C THR A 56 -13.67 -19.17 -17.29
N LYS A 57 -13.42 -20.15 -18.17
CA LYS A 57 -14.38 -20.53 -19.22
C LYS A 57 -15.73 -20.94 -18.66
N ALA A 58 -15.77 -21.68 -17.55
CA ALA A 58 -17.02 -22.02 -16.87
C ALA A 58 -17.68 -20.77 -16.25
N CYS A 59 -16.92 -19.87 -15.62
CA CYS A 59 -17.48 -18.62 -15.09
C CYS A 59 -18.12 -17.75 -16.19
N LEU A 60 -17.52 -17.71 -17.38
CA LEU A 60 -17.96 -16.89 -18.50
C LEU A 60 -19.28 -17.34 -19.14
N SER A 61 -19.79 -18.55 -18.84
CA SER A 61 -21.13 -18.96 -19.28
C SER A 61 -22.24 -18.17 -18.59
N CYS A 62 -21.95 -17.57 -17.43
CA CYS A 62 -22.91 -16.78 -16.66
C CYS A 62 -22.45 -15.31 -16.46
N HIS A 63 -21.14 -15.08 -16.29
CA HIS A 63 -20.55 -13.75 -16.08
C HIS A 63 -19.99 -13.15 -17.37
N THR A 64 -20.84 -13.03 -18.38
CA THR A 64 -20.46 -12.73 -19.78
C THR A 64 -19.71 -11.40 -20.00
N GLU A 65 -19.86 -10.44 -19.09
CA GLU A 65 -19.22 -9.12 -19.17
C GLU A 65 -18.03 -8.96 -18.20
N ALA A 66 -17.86 -9.86 -17.22
CA ALA A 66 -16.90 -9.67 -16.14
C ALA A 66 -15.45 -9.64 -16.65
N ALA A 67 -15.06 -10.58 -17.52
CA ALA A 67 -13.71 -10.56 -18.11
C ALA A 67 -13.48 -9.29 -18.93
N LYS A 68 -14.43 -8.88 -19.77
CA LYS A 68 -14.33 -7.65 -20.57
C LYS A 68 -14.15 -6.40 -19.70
N GLN A 69 -14.81 -6.36 -18.54
CA GLN A 69 -14.65 -5.30 -17.56
C GLN A 69 -13.24 -5.30 -16.96
N VAL A 70 -12.80 -6.44 -16.41
CA VAL A 70 -11.44 -6.60 -15.84
C VAL A 70 -10.36 -6.24 -16.86
N MET A 71 -10.52 -6.67 -18.11
CA MET A 71 -9.56 -6.46 -19.19
C MET A 71 -9.34 -4.99 -19.57
N LYS A 72 -10.26 -4.10 -19.19
CA LYS A 72 -10.13 -2.64 -19.39
C LYS A 72 -9.36 -1.94 -18.27
N THR A 73 -9.06 -2.65 -17.18
CA THR A 73 -8.49 -2.06 -15.97
C THR A 73 -6.97 -2.16 -15.93
N LYS A 74 -6.38 -1.34 -15.04
CA LYS A 74 -4.95 -1.40 -14.70
C LYS A 74 -4.51 -2.75 -14.14
N HIS A 75 -5.41 -3.52 -13.52
CA HIS A 75 -5.09 -4.84 -12.98
C HIS A 75 -4.76 -5.84 -14.09
N TRP A 76 -5.47 -5.78 -15.21
CA TRP A 76 -5.21 -6.61 -16.38
C TRP A 76 -4.07 -6.07 -17.25
N THR A 77 -4.14 -4.81 -17.65
CA THR A 77 -3.21 -4.27 -18.65
C THR A 77 -1.82 -4.01 -18.04
N TRP A 78 -1.77 -3.73 -16.72
CA TRP A 78 -0.62 -3.12 -16.05
C TRP A 78 -0.15 -1.82 -16.74
N GLU A 79 -1.07 -1.12 -17.40
CA GLU A 79 -0.82 0.14 -18.11
C GLU A 79 -1.71 1.26 -17.56
N PHE A 80 -1.19 2.48 -17.58
CA PHE A 80 -1.92 3.68 -17.20
C PHE A 80 -1.35 4.88 -17.96
N LEU A 81 -2.15 5.51 -18.82
CA LEU A 81 -1.76 6.79 -19.43
C LEU A 81 -2.11 7.91 -18.46
N ASN A 82 -1.09 8.58 -17.91
CA ASN A 82 -1.33 9.67 -16.98
C ASN A 82 -1.90 10.89 -17.73
N PRO A 83 -3.11 11.37 -17.38
CA PRO A 83 -3.74 12.47 -18.12
C PRO A 83 -3.02 13.81 -17.93
N ALA A 84 -2.34 14.02 -16.80
CA ALA A 84 -1.64 15.25 -16.47
C ALA A 84 -0.22 15.28 -17.08
N THR A 85 0.56 14.22 -16.93
CA THR A 85 1.96 14.17 -17.38
C THR A 85 2.13 13.60 -18.77
N LYS A 86 1.07 12.98 -19.33
CA LYS A 86 1.07 12.22 -20.59
C LYS A 86 2.03 11.02 -20.61
N GLN A 87 2.63 10.68 -19.47
CA GLN A 87 3.50 9.51 -19.36
C GLN A 87 2.69 8.22 -19.47
N LYS A 88 3.19 7.27 -20.25
CA LYS A 88 2.71 5.89 -20.26
C LYS A 88 3.33 5.15 -19.06
N LEU A 89 2.53 5.03 -18.01
CA LEU A 89 2.89 4.41 -16.73
C LEU A 89 2.22 3.04 -16.60
N GLY A 90 2.26 2.47 -15.39
CA GLY A 90 1.81 1.12 -15.10
C GLY A 90 2.96 0.17 -14.83
N LYS A 91 2.70 -0.95 -14.15
CA LYS A 91 3.75 -1.92 -13.76
C LYS A 91 4.49 -2.49 -14.97
N LYS A 92 3.86 -2.48 -16.15
CA LYS A 92 4.49 -2.85 -17.43
C LYS A 92 5.56 -1.85 -17.89
N HIS A 93 5.45 -0.57 -17.55
CA HIS A 93 6.33 0.47 -18.10
C HIS A 93 7.35 0.99 -17.10
N VAL A 94 6.93 1.17 -15.85
CA VAL A 94 7.74 1.86 -14.84
C VAL A 94 8.84 0.97 -14.27
N MET A 95 10.00 1.57 -14.05
CA MET A 95 11.05 0.97 -13.23
C MET A 95 10.80 1.32 -11.74
N ASN A 96 11.33 0.50 -10.84
CA ASN A 96 11.39 0.79 -9.41
C ASN A 96 12.80 0.51 -8.86
N ASN A 97 13.05 0.85 -7.60
CA ASN A 97 14.29 0.51 -6.91
C ASN A 97 14.13 -0.69 -5.95
N PHE A 98 13.25 -1.62 -6.32
CA PHE A 98 13.11 -2.95 -5.72
C PHE A 98 13.64 -4.00 -6.71
N CYS A 99 12.75 -4.74 -7.37
CA CYS A 99 13.07 -5.72 -8.41
C CYS A 99 13.33 -5.10 -9.80
N ILE A 100 13.44 -3.76 -9.88
CA ILE A 100 13.75 -2.98 -11.08
C ILE A 100 12.63 -2.97 -12.13
N SER A 101 12.40 -4.05 -12.87
CA SER A 101 11.45 -4.09 -13.99
C SER A 101 10.83 -5.46 -14.21
N VAL A 102 9.68 -5.50 -14.88
CA VAL A 102 8.98 -6.77 -15.18
C VAL A 102 9.40 -7.39 -16.49
N GLU A 103 9.85 -6.61 -17.47
CA GLU A 103 10.34 -7.12 -18.76
C GLU A 103 11.45 -8.15 -18.56
N SER A 104 11.43 -9.21 -19.37
CA SER A 104 12.22 -10.44 -19.23
C SER A 104 12.02 -11.24 -17.92
N ASN A 105 11.37 -10.67 -16.89
CA ASN A 105 11.17 -11.29 -15.57
C ASN A 105 9.72 -11.72 -15.30
N LEU A 106 8.89 -11.74 -16.36
CA LEU A 106 7.43 -11.88 -16.27
C LEU A 106 6.96 -13.13 -15.51
N PRO A 107 7.51 -14.34 -15.70
CA PRO A 107 7.00 -15.54 -15.03
C PRO A 107 7.01 -15.44 -13.50
N PHE A 108 7.98 -14.71 -12.94
CA PHE A 108 8.07 -14.43 -11.51
C PHE A 108 7.16 -13.26 -11.10
N CYS A 109 7.08 -12.23 -11.94
CA CYS A 109 6.35 -10.99 -11.62
C CYS A 109 4.82 -11.14 -11.71
N THR A 110 4.33 -11.99 -12.62
CA THR A 110 2.91 -12.19 -12.95
C THR A 110 2.20 -13.16 -12.02
N THR A 111 2.90 -13.71 -11.01
CA THR A 111 2.27 -14.30 -9.83
C THR A 111 1.31 -13.32 -9.14
N CYS A 112 1.56 -12.01 -9.27
CA CYS A 112 0.65 -10.95 -8.81
C CYS A 112 -0.14 -10.27 -9.94
N HIS A 113 -0.28 -10.92 -11.11
CA HIS A 113 -1.17 -10.46 -12.19
C HIS A 113 -2.53 -11.15 -12.06
N VAL A 114 -3.61 -10.48 -12.44
CA VAL A 114 -4.98 -11.04 -12.41
C VAL A 114 -5.28 -11.89 -13.64
N GLY A 115 -4.27 -12.61 -14.15
CA GLY A 115 -4.39 -13.48 -15.30
C GLY A 115 -3.47 -14.69 -15.23
N TYR A 116 -3.65 -15.57 -16.21
CA TYR A 116 -2.96 -16.84 -16.35
C TYR A 116 -2.09 -16.85 -17.60
N GLY A 117 -0.83 -17.28 -17.48
CA GLY A 117 0.04 -17.55 -18.63
C GLY A 117 0.82 -16.34 -19.18
N TRP A 118 0.83 -15.20 -18.49
CA TRP A 118 1.66 -14.06 -18.93
C TRP A 118 3.13 -14.30 -18.56
N LYS A 119 3.86 -14.93 -19.49
CA LYS A 119 5.27 -15.33 -19.33
C LYS A 119 6.26 -14.48 -20.13
N ASP A 120 5.82 -13.82 -21.20
CA ASP A 120 6.65 -13.05 -22.11
C ASP A 120 5.81 -12.01 -22.89
N ASN A 121 6.42 -11.39 -23.92
CA ASN A 121 5.77 -10.37 -24.76
C ASN A 121 4.71 -10.93 -25.72
N SER A 122 4.57 -12.25 -25.87
CA SER A 122 3.56 -12.87 -26.75
C SER A 122 2.23 -13.12 -26.04
N PHE A 123 2.04 -12.62 -24.81
CA PHE A 123 0.80 -12.79 -24.07
C PHE A 123 -0.37 -12.09 -24.78
N ASP A 124 -1.43 -12.85 -25.04
CA ASP A 124 -2.63 -12.35 -25.69
C ASP A 124 -3.61 -11.75 -24.67
N PHE A 125 -3.58 -10.42 -24.57
CA PHE A 125 -4.46 -9.63 -23.69
C PHE A 125 -5.93 -9.63 -24.13
N THR A 126 -6.29 -10.28 -25.24
CA THR A 126 -7.68 -10.38 -25.74
C THR A 126 -8.40 -11.66 -25.31
N LYS A 127 -7.67 -12.66 -24.80
CA LYS A 127 -8.24 -13.93 -24.33
C LYS A 127 -8.92 -13.78 -22.98
N GLN A 128 -10.25 -13.79 -22.99
CA GLN A 128 -11.07 -13.66 -21.78
C GLN A 128 -10.86 -14.81 -20.80
N GLU A 129 -10.62 -16.02 -21.30
CA GLU A 129 -10.35 -17.20 -20.46
C GLU A 129 -9.06 -17.06 -19.65
N ASN A 130 -8.15 -16.17 -20.04
CA ASN A 130 -6.92 -15.94 -19.29
C ASN A 130 -7.12 -14.97 -18.11
N VAL A 131 -8.29 -14.37 -17.94
CA VAL A 131 -8.62 -13.59 -16.74
C VAL A 131 -8.72 -14.54 -15.55
N ASP A 132 -8.09 -14.17 -14.44
CA ASP A 132 -8.19 -14.91 -13.21
C ASP A 132 -9.28 -14.34 -12.31
N CYS A 133 -10.44 -15.00 -12.31
CA CYS A 133 -11.56 -14.65 -11.43
C CYS A 133 -11.28 -15.05 -9.97
N LEU A 134 -10.51 -16.10 -9.72
CA LEU A 134 -10.38 -16.72 -8.41
C LEU A 134 -9.45 -15.94 -7.48
N VAL A 135 -8.41 -15.28 -8.01
CA VAL A 135 -7.45 -14.51 -7.19
C VAL A 135 -8.11 -13.43 -6.33
N CYS A 136 -9.23 -12.87 -6.78
CA CYS A 136 -9.98 -11.86 -6.05
C CYS A 136 -11.17 -12.46 -5.27
N HIS A 137 -11.76 -13.54 -5.78
CA HIS A 137 -13.05 -14.06 -5.31
C HIS A 137 -12.96 -15.35 -4.49
N ASP A 138 -11.78 -15.93 -4.27
CA ASP A 138 -11.61 -17.07 -3.36
C ASP A 138 -12.04 -16.72 -1.93
N THR A 139 -12.88 -17.56 -1.32
CA THR A 139 -13.24 -17.47 0.11
C THR A 139 -12.74 -18.67 0.92
N THR A 140 -12.02 -19.60 0.28
CA THR A 140 -11.51 -20.81 0.93
C THR A 140 -10.16 -20.60 1.61
N GLY A 141 -9.40 -19.58 1.20
CA GLY A 141 -8.03 -19.33 1.64
C GLY A 141 -7.00 -20.29 1.03
N ASN A 142 -7.42 -21.16 0.10
CA ASN A 142 -6.56 -22.18 -0.49
C ASN A 142 -6.11 -21.84 -1.92
N TYR A 143 -6.54 -20.72 -2.49
CA TYR A 143 -6.11 -20.29 -3.81
C TYR A 143 -4.79 -19.52 -3.75
N ARG A 144 -3.73 -20.05 -4.38
CA ARG A 144 -2.43 -19.39 -4.43
C ARG A 144 -1.70 -19.65 -5.75
N LYS A 145 -1.22 -18.56 -6.36
CA LYS A 145 -0.30 -18.60 -7.51
C LYS A 145 1.14 -18.78 -7.02
N GLN A 146 1.92 -19.60 -7.71
CA GLN A 146 3.32 -19.78 -7.36
C GLN A 146 4.24 -18.83 -8.16
N PRO A 147 5.31 -18.31 -7.54
CA PRO A 147 6.36 -17.58 -8.24
C PRO A 147 6.98 -18.42 -9.38
N GLY A 148 7.17 -17.81 -10.55
CA GLY A 148 7.81 -18.47 -11.69
C GLY A 148 6.86 -19.26 -12.60
N MET A 149 5.58 -19.39 -12.23
CA MET A 149 4.56 -20.10 -13.03
C MET A 149 3.71 -19.19 -13.91
N ALA A 150 4.15 -17.95 -14.14
CA ALA A 150 3.49 -17.00 -15.04
C ALA A 150 2.00 -16.75 -14.72
N GLY A 151 1.69 -16.65 -13.43
CA GLY A 151 0.33 -16.44 -12.95
C GLY A 151 -0.53 -17.71 -12.84
N ASN A 152 0.00 -18.89 -13.17
CA ASN A 152 -0.71 -20.15 -12.97
C ASN A 152 -0.63 -20.64 -11.52
N VAL A 153 -1.62 -21.45 -11.15
CA VAL A 153 -1.60 -22.23 -9.90
C VAL A 153 -0.97 -23.60 -10.14
N VAL A 154 -0.59 -24.26 -9.05
CA VAL A 154 -0.15 -25.65 -9.07
C VAL A 154 -1.38 -26.54 -9.17
N THR A 155 -1.47 -27.37 -10.22
CA THR A 155 -2.56 -28.35 -10.42
C THR A 155 -2.11 -29.80 -10.29
N LYS A 156 -0.80 -30.02 -10.13
CA LYS A 156 -0.19 -31.30 -9.80
C LYS A 156 0.88 -31.09 -8.75
N GLU A 157 1.04 -32.05 -7.85
CA GLU A 157 2.07 -31.99 -6.82
C GLU A 157 3.45 -31.70 -7.44
N MET A 158 4.18 -30.75 -6.85
CA MET A 158 5.51 -30.38 -7.32
C MET A 158 6.40 -29.90 -6.17
N GLU A 159 7.70 -30.13 -6.31
CA GLU A 159 8.70 -29.56 -5.41
C GLU A 159 8.98 -28.10 -5.77
N PHE A 160 8.96 -27.19 -4.79
CA PHE A 160 9.19 -25.77 -5.01
C PHE A 160 9.93 -25.08 -3.84
N PRO A 161 11.11 -24.48 -4.09
CA PRO A 161 11.89 -24.55 -5.33
C PRO A 161 12.38 -25.97 -5.66
N PRO A 162 12.74 -26.28 -6.92
CA PRO A 162 13.32 -27.58 -7.27
C PRO A 162 14.56 -27.90 -6.42
N GLY A 163 14.64 -29.11 -5.88
CA GLY A 163 15.73 -29.56 -4.99
C GLY A 163 15.71 -28.99 -3.56
N SER A 164 14.60 -28.38 -3.12
CA SER A 164 14.43 -27.84 -1.76
C SER A 164 13.89 -28.83 -0.72
N GLY A 165 13.40 -29.99 -1.16
CA GLY A 165 12.61 -30.94 -0.38
C GLY A 165 11.18 -30.47 -0.06
N THR A 166 10.79 -29.25 -0.43
CA THR A 166 9.48 -28.68 -0.08
C THR A 166 8.45 -28.98 -1.16
N ILE A 167 7.43 -29.77 -0.82
CA ILE A 167 6.36 -30.16 -1.74
C ILE A 167 5.17 -29.20 -1.63
N VAL A 168 4.75 -28.65 -2.77
CA VAL A 168 3.55 -27.83 -2.91
C VAL A 168 2.42 -28.70 -3.47
N LYS A 169 1.32 -28.77 -2.71
CA LYS A 169 0.11 -29.48 -3.09
C LYS A 169 -0.69 -28.73 -4.16
N PRO A 170 -1.44 -29.44 -5.02
CA PRO A 170 -2.30 -28.81 -6.00
C PRO A 170 -3.45 -28.05 -5.34
N VAL A 171 -3.86 -26.95 -5.96
CA VAL A 171 -5.07 -26.21 -5.60
C VAL A 171 -6.28 -26.99 -6.11
N ASP A 172 -7.24 -27.28 -5.23
CA ASP A 172 -8.53 -27.84 -5.63
C ASP A 172 -9.39 -26.73 -6.28
N LEU A 173 -9.18 -26.55 -7.58
CA LEU A 173 -9.86 -25.53 -8.38
C LEU A 173 -11.38 -25.70 -8.37
N GLN A 174 -11.89 -26.93 -8.25
CA GLN A 174 -13.32 -27.17 -8.16
C GLN A 174 -13.88 -26.62 -6.85
N GLN A 175 -13.24 -26.93 -5.73
CA GLN A 175 -13.67 -26.45 -4.41
C GLN A 175 -13.59 -24.94 -4.30
N VAL A 176 -12.52 -24.33 -4.82
CA VAL A 176 -12.37 -22.87 -4.87
C VAL A 176 -13.49 -22.25 -5.71
N ALA A 177 -13.73 -22.77 -6.92
CA ALA A 177 -14.74 -22.24 -7.82
C ALA A 177 -16.17 -22.32 -7.24
N LYS A 178 -16.50 -23.39 -6.51
CA LYS A 178 -17.80 -23.56 -5.83
C LYS A 178 -18.00 -22.61 -4.65
N LYS A 179 -16.91 -22.05 -4.11
CA LYS A 179 -16.91 -21.16 -2.93
C LYS A 179 -16.43 -19.76 -3.28
N VAL A 180 -16.62 -19.30 -4.51
CA VAL A 180 -16.36 -17.90 -4.84
C VAL A 180 -17.33 -16.97 -4.12
N GLY A 181 -16.86 -15.78 -3.76
CA GLY A 181 -17.65 -14.80 -3.02
C GLY A 181 -17.11 -13.38 -3.15
N LYS A 182 -17.47 -12.50 -2.20
CA LYS A 182 -16.95 -11.14 -2.16
C LYS A 182 -15.44 -11.16 -1.86
N THR A 183 -14.72 -10.15 -2.37
CA THR A 183 -13.31 -9.94 -2.05
C THR A 183 -13.10 -9.73 -0.54
N SER A 184 -11.92 -10.07 -0.05
CA SER A 184 -11.50 -9.87 1.34
C SER A 184 -10.16 -9.14 1.38
N ARG A 185 -9.70 -8.78 2.58
CA ARG A 185 -8.34 -8.25 2.77
C ARG A 185 -7.29 -9.28 2.33
N ASP A 186 -7.54 -10.57 2.53
CA ASP A 186 -6.64 -11.65 2.10
C ASP A 186 -6.53 -11.77 0.58
N THR A 187 -7.64 -11.69 -0.16
CA THR A 187 -7.58 -11.83 -1.63
C THR A 187 -6.88 -10.64 -2.28
N CYS A 188 -7.11 -9.42 -1.80
CA CYS A 188 -6.31 -8.25 -2.20
C CYS A 188 -4.84 -8.38 -1.74
N GLY A 189 -4.65 -8.83 -0.50
CA GLY A 189 -3.37 -9.00 0.19
C GLY A 189 -2.44 -10.01 -0.45
N GLY A 190 -2.98 -11.06 -1.09
CA GLY A 190 -2.21 -12.06 -1.84
C GLY A 190 -1.23 -11.42 -2.83
N CYS A 191 -1.57 -10.25 -3.38
CA CYS A 191 -0.67 -9.43 -4.19
C CYS A 191 -0.15 -8.18 -3.44
N HIS A 192 -1.01 -7.45 -2.74
CA HIS A 192 -0.68 -6.12 -2.22
C HIS A 192 0.21 -6.15 -0.98
N PHE A 193 0.12 -7.20 -0.15
CA PHE A 193 1.00 -7.40 1.01
C PHE A 193 2.39 -7.90 0.60
N ASN A 194 2.49 -8.61 -0.54
CA ASN A 194 3.71 -9.29 -0.99
C ASN A 194 4.53 -8.53 -2.06
N GLY A 195 4.21 -7.26 -2.29
CA GLY A 195 4.89 -6.43 -3.28
C GLY A 195 6.39 -6.29 -3.00
N GLY A 196 7.22 -6.24 -4.05
CA GLY A 196 8.68 -6.08 -3.90
C GLY A 196 9.41 -7.38 -3.55
N GLY A 197 8.75 -8.53 -3.70
CA GLY A 197 9.34 -9.86 -3.55
C GLY A 197 9.15 -10.49 -2.17
N GLY A 198 8.23 -9.97 -1.35
CA GLY A 198 7.92 -10.53 -0.03
C GLY A 198 6.91 -9.69 0.75
N ASN A 199 6.39 -10.27 1.83
CA ASN A 199 5.44 -9.63 2.74
C ASN A 199 6.02 -8.33 3.34
N GLY A 200 5.24 -7.24 3.36
CA GLY A 200 5.61 -5.95 3.95
C GLY A 200 6.77 -5.20 3.28
N VAL A 201 7.43 -5.79 2.28
CA VAL A 201 8.68 -5.27 1.71
C VAL A 201 8.51 -3.88 1.09
N LYS A 202 7.41 -3.66 0.35
CA LYS A 202 7.30 -2.53 -0.58
C LYS A 202 6.59 -1.30 -0.04
N HIS A 203 5.31 -1.39 0.32
CA HIS A 203 4.52 -0.22 0.71
C HIS A 203 4.82 0.22 2.14
N GLY A 204 5.02 -0.76 3.04
CA GLY A 204 5.31 -0.52 4.45
C GLY A 204 4.05 -0.24 5.29
N ASP A 205 2.99 0.31 4.71
CA ASP A 205 1.65 0.40 5.33
C ASP A 205 0.71 -0.74 4.91
N MET A 206 1.24 -1.77 4.24
CA MET A 206 0.49 -2.95 3.81
C MET A 206 1.33 -4.22 3.94
N ASP A 207 0.87 -5.12 4.81
CA ASP A 207 1.43 -6.45 5.06
C ASP A 207 0.32 -7.39 5.59
N ASN A 208 0.63 -8.67 5.78
CA ASN A 208 -0.34 -9.70 6.18
C ASN A 208 -0.96 -9.51 7.57
N SER A 209 -0.42 -8.67 8.45
CA SER A 209 -1.11 -8.30 9.70
C SER A 209 -2.45 -7.61 9.44
N LEU A 210 -2.65 -7.02 8.25
CA LEU A 210 -3.92 -6.43 7.83
C LEU A 210 -4.97 -7.46 7.38
N SER A 211 -4.69 -8.76 7.41
CA SER A 211 -5.71 -9.79 7.19
C SER A 211 -6.80 -9.72 8.27
N ALA A 212 -6.40 -9.59 9.54
CA ALA A 212 -7.28 -9.40 10.68
C ALA A 212 -6.61 -8.49 11.72
N PRO A 213 -6.49 -7.18 11.44
CA PRO A 213 -5.81 -6.24 12.32
C PRO A 213 -6.69 -5.90 13.52
N ASP A 214 -6.09 -5.39 14.59
CA ASP A 214 -6.79 -4.73 15.68
C ASP A 214 -6.92 -3.21 15.44
N GLU A 215 -7.64 -2.52 16.33
CA GLU A 215 -7.83 -1.06 16.28
C GLU A 215 -6.50 -0.29 16.31
N ALA A 216 -5.50 -0.78 17.06
CA ALA A 216 -4.21 -0.13 17.17
C ALA A 216 -3.48 -0.09 15.82
N LEU A 217 -3.57 -1.17 15.04
CA LEU A 217 -2.94 -1.27 13.73
C LEU A 217 -3.68 -0.50 12.64
N ASP A 218 -5.00 -0.65 12.51
CA ASP A 218 -5.80 0.18 11.59
C ASP A 218 -7.26 0.29 12.05
N VAL A 219 -7.69 1.49 12.43
CA VAL A 219 -9.05 1.74 12.95
C VAL A 219 -10.19 1.45 11.96
N HIS A 220 -9.91 1.44 10.65
CA HIS A 220 -10.93 1.15 9.64
C HIS A 220 -11.03 -0.35 9.37
N MET A 221 -9.90 -1.04 9.36
CA MET A 221 -9.82 -2.46 9.07
C MET A 221 -9.88 -3.36 10.31
N ASP A 222 -9.90 -2.79 11.53
CA ASP A 222 -10.07 -3.51 12.80
C ASP A 222 -11.13 -4.60 12.68
N ALA A 223 -10.69 -5.85 12.77
CA ALA A 223 -11.50 -7.04 12.55
C ALA A 223 -12.61 -7.21 13.61
N THR A 224 -12.50 -6.52 14.75
CA THR A 224 -13.51 -6.54 15.82
C THR A 224 -14.36 -5.28 15.88
N GLY A 225 -13.97 -4.25 15.11
CA GLY A 225 -14.63 -2.96 15.02
C GLY A 225 -15.34 -2.76 13.69
N GLN A 226 -14.83 -1.84 12.87
CA GLN A 226 -15.45 -1.48 11.60
C GLN A 226 -15.32 -2.55 10.51
N ASP A 227 -14.29 -3.41 10.62
CA ASP A 227 -14.00 -4.55 9.74
C ASP A 227 -14.09 -4.23 8.24
N PHE A 228 -13.56 -3.07 7.82
CA PHE A 228 -13.58 -2.73 6.40
C PHE A 228 -12.74 -3.74 5.60
N THR A 229 -13.32 -4.23 4.50
CA THR A 229 -12.53 -4.82 3.43
C THR A 229 -11.92 -3.72 2.58
N CYS A 230 -10.92 -4.06 1.76
CA CYS A 230 -10.36 -3.10 0.81
C CYS A 230 -11.43 -2.49 -0.11
N GLY A 231 -12.41 -3.32 -0.52
CA GLY A 231 -13.53 -2.91 -1.38
C GLY A 231 -14.53 -1.95 -0.72
N THR A 232 -14.52 -1.79 0.61
CA THR A 232 -15.35 -0.81 1.30
C THR A 232 -14.90 0.62 0.97
N CYS A 233 -13.60 0.88 1.00
CA CYS A 233 -12.99 2.18 0.69
C CYS A 233 -12.73 2.32 -0.83
N HIS A 234 -12.15 1.28 -1.43
CA HIS A 234 -11.95 1.17 -2.88
C HIS A 234 -13.24 0.69 -3.56
N ALA A 235 -14.33 1.41 -3.34
CA ALA A 235 -15.67 1.07 -3.82
C ALA A 235 -15.66 0.87 -5.35
N THR A 236 -15.70 -0.38 -5.76
CA THR A 236 -15.44 -0.81 -7.14
C THR A 236 -16.74 -0.87 -7.93
N SER A 237 -16.70 -0.38 -9.17
CA SER A 237 -17.81 -0.50 -10.12
C SER A 237 -17.29 -1.04 -11.44
N SER A 238 -18.01 -1.99 -12.04
CA SER A 238 -17.59 -2.65 -13.29
C SER A 238 -16.14 -3.17 -13.23
N HIS A 239 -15.74 -3.77 -12.11
CA HIS A 239 -14.37 -4.23 -11.81
C HIS A 239 -13.27 -3.15 -11.85
N ASP A 240 -13.60 -1.87 -12.08
CA ASP A 240 -12.65 -0.77 -12.02
C ASP A 240 -12.46 -0.31 -10.58
N VAL A 241 -11.35 -0.77 -9.99
CA VAL A 241 -10.99 -0.44 -8.61
C VAL A 241 -10.43 0.99 -8.57
N PRO A 242 -11.08 1.91 -7.84
CA PRO A 242 -10.64 3.30 -7.79
C PRO A 242 -9.36 3.45 -6.96
N GLY A 243 -8.70 4.59 -7.12
CA GLY A 243 -7.40 4.85 -6.54
C GLY A 243 -6.26 4.46 -7.47
N SER A 244 -5.19 5.25 -7.43
CA SER A 244 -4.00 5.01 -8.25
C SER A 244 -2.80 5.73 -7.66
N ARG A 245 -1.70 5.01 -7.46
CA ARG A 245 -0.39 5.63 -7.14
C ARG A 245 0.18 6.47 -8.29
N PHE A 246 -0.36 6.32 -9.50
CA PHE A 246 0.09 7.07 -10.68
C PHE A 246 -0.64 8.40 -10.87
N ALA A 247 -1.82 8.54 -10.28
CA ALA A 247 -2.60 9.78 -10.27
C ALA A 247 -3.45 9.86 -8.98
N PRO A 248 -2.80 9.94 -7.81
CA PRO A 248 -3.53 9.95 -6.54
C PRO A 248 -4.22 11.30 -6.32
N THR A 249 -5.31 11.27 -5.55
CA THR A 249 -6.03 12.47 -5.14
C THR A 249 -5.32 13.12 -3.95
N ALA A 250 -4.50 14.14 -4.19
CA ALA A 250 -3.76 14.80 -3.11
C ALA A 250 -4.62 15.67 -2.19
N LYS A 251 -5.71 16.22 -2.70
CA LYS A 251 -6.66 17.04 -1.94
C LYS A 251 -8.07 16.78 -2.45
N ASP A 252 -8.96 16.46 -1.53
CA ASP A 252 -10.40 16.39 -1.77
C ASP A 252 -11.07 17.45 -0.88
N THR A 253 -11.98 18.22 -1.45
CA THR A 253 -12.71 19.29 -0.75
C THR A 253 -14.22 19.17 -0.91
N LYS A 254 -14.70 18.11 -1.56
CA LYS A 254 -16.10 18.01 -1.99
C LYS A 254 -17.02 17.36 -0.95
N GLY A 255 -16.54 17.09 0.25
CA GLY A 255 -17.31 16.53 1.38
C GLY A 255 -17.67 15.05 1.22
N ALA A 256 -18.37 14.47 2.19
CA ALA A 256 -18.71 13.05 2.19
C ALA A 256 -19.51 12.63 0.95
N LEU A 257 -19.23 11.44 0.43
CA LEU A 257 -20.01 10.84 -0.64
C LEU A 257 -21.36 10.39 -0.12
N MET A 258 -22.42 10.71 -0.86
CA MET A 258 -23.77 10.28 -0.56
C MET A 258 -23.98 8.85 -1.07
N ARG A 259 -24.37 7.94 -0.16
CA ARG A 259 -24.66 6.54 -0.51
C ARG A 259 -25.72 6.46 -1.62
N GLY A 260 -25.43 5.69 -2.66
CA GLY A 260 -26.33 5.48 -3.81
C GLY A 260 -26.26 6.58 -4.89
N LYS A 261 -25.50 7.66 -4.68
CA LYS A 261 -25.25 8.65 -5.73
C LYS A 261 -24.06 8.18 -6.59
N HIS A 262 -24.28 8.04 -7.89
CA HIS A 262 -23.19 7.87 -8.84
C HIS A 262 -22.36 9.16 -8.89
N ASP A 263 -21.11 9.09 -8.42
CA ASP A 263 -20.14 10.17 -8.46
C ASP A 263 -18.82 9.61 -9.03
N SER A 264 -18.14 10.37 -9.88
CA SER A 264 -16.84 10.01 -10.46
C SER A 264 -15.66 10.39 -9.56
N ARG A 265 -15.94 10.98 -8.39
CA ARG A 265 -14.94 11.23 -7.35
C ARG A 265 -14.31 9.93 -6.85
N ASN A 266 -13.06 10.03 -6.44
CA ASN A 266 -12.36 8.94 -5.78
C ASN A 266 -13.00 8.65 -4.40
N PRO A 267 -13.60 7.47 -4.18
CA PRO A 267 -14.20 7.12 -2.89
C PRO A 267 -13.17 6.78 -1.82
N ALA A 268 -11.89 6.60 -2.19
CA ALA A 268 -10.84 6.23 -1.25
C ALA A 268 -10.15 7.43 -0.57
N THR A 269 -10.79 8.61 -0.53
CA THR A 269 -10.28 9.78 0.19
C THR A 269 -10.88 9.82 1.60
N CYS A 270 -10.17 10.39 2.57
CA CYS A 270 -10.71 10.57 3.93
C CYS A 270 -12.01 11.39 3.90
N VAL A 271 -12.04 12.43 3.05
CA VAL A 271 -13.18 13.33 2.87
C VAL A 271 -14.39 12.64 2.22
N ALA A 272 -14.23 11.47 1.61
CA ALA A 272 -15.36 10.70 1.09
C ALA A 272 -16.26 10.14 2.21
N CYS A 273 -15.75 9.98 3.43
CA CYS A 273 -16.54 9.52 4.58
C CYS A 273 -16.59 10.56 5.72
N HIS A 274 -15.53 11.37 5.86
CA HIS A 274 -15.42 12.40 6.89
C HIS A 274 -15.69 13.79 6.31
N ASP A 275 -16.19 14.71 7.15
CA ASP A 275 -16.26 16.11 6.77
C ASP A 275 -14.85 16.72 6.58
N ASN A 276 -14.73 17.82 5.83
CA ASN A 276 -13.47 18.57 5.72
C ASN A 276 -13.03 19.20 7.06
N THR A 277 -13.94 19.31 8.02
CA THR A 277 -13.74 19.92 9.34
C THR A 277 -14.14 18.97 10.48
N PRO A 278 -13.54 17.77 10.57
CA PRO A 278 -14.01 16.72 11.47
C PRO A 278 -13.76 17.01 12.96
N HIS A 279 -12.88 17.97 13.27
CA HIS A 279 -12.45 18.25 14.65
C HIS A 279 -13.39 19.25 15.34
N LYS A 280 -14.35 18.74 16.11
CA LYS A 280 -15.31 19.59 16.85
C LYS A 280 -14.73 20.19 18.15
N LYS A 281 -13.86 19.45 18.85
CA LYS A 281 -13.29 19.87 20.14
C LYS A 281 -12.16 20.89 20.00
N VAL A 282 -11.33 20.73 18.98
CA VAL A 282 -10.17 21.60 18.71
C VAL A 282 -10.28 22.13 17.28
N ALA A 283 -11.10 23.16 17.09
CA ALA A 283 -11.39 23.72 15.76
C ALA A 283 -10.13 24.16 14.99
N ARG A 284 -9.04 24.50 15.70
CA ARG A 284 -7.75 24.83 15.10
C ARG A 284 -7.19 23.69 14.23
N LEU A 285 -7.47 22.42 14.54
CA LEU A 285 -7.03 21.29 13.72
C LEU A 285 -7.67 21.32 12.32
N ASN A 286 -8.90 21.82 12.19
CA ASN A 286 -9.54 21.98 10.88
C ASN A 286 -8.81 22.98 9.98
N SER A 287 -8.15 24.00 10.56
CA SER A 287 -7.31 24.91 9.76
C SER A 287 -6.04 24.24 9.24
N HIS A 288 -5.51 23.22 9.95
CA HIS A 288 -4.35 22.47 9.50
C HIS A 288 -4.67 21.62 8.26
N ALA A 289 -5.88 21.09 8.14
CA ALA A 289 -6.32 20.32 6.97
C ALA A 289 -6.28 21.11 5.63
N GLN A 290 -6.07 22.44 5.69
CA GLN A 290 -5.84 23.25 4.49
C GLN A 290 -4.44 23.08 3.90
N LYS A 291 -3.48 22.62 4.72
CA LYS A 291 -2.05 22.47 4.36
C LYS A 291 -1.47 21.09 4.69
N LEU A 292 -2.09 20.33 5.59
CA LEU A 292 -1.70 18.96 5.94
C LEU A 292 -2.76 17.98 5.42
N ALA A 293 -2.31 16.88 4.82
CA ALA A 293 -3.18 15.75 4.53
C ALA A 293 -3.63 15.08 5.85
N CYS A 294 -4.83 14.48 5.87
CA CYS A 294 -5.30 13.74 7.05
C CYS A 294 -4.32 12.64 7.47
N GLN A 295 -3.76 11.95 6.47
CA GLN A 295 -2.74 10.91 6.61
C GLN A 295 -1.52 11.39 7.40
N THR A 296 -1.09 12.65 7.23
CA THR A 296 0.09 13.22 7.90
C THR A 296 -0.06 13.15 9.42
N CYS A 297 -1.25 13.45 9.94
CA CYS A 297 -1.51 13.44 11.38
C CYS A 297 -1.95 12.07 11.90
N HIS A 298 -2.67 11.29 11.09
CA HIS A 298 -3.34 10.08 11.53
C HIS A 298 -2.58 8.78 11.21
N ILE A 299 -1.44 8.86 10.53
CA ILE A 299 -0.52 7.72 10.32
C ILE A 299 0.87 8.14 10.84
N PRO A 300 1.09 8.09 12.17
CA PRO A 300 2.31 8.61 12.81
C PRO A 300 3.56 7.79 12.44
N THR A 301 3.39 6.47 12.27
CA THR A 301 4.40 5.54 11.78
C THR A 301 3.75 4.46 10.89
N PHE A 302 4.55 3.83 10.03
CA PHE A 302 4.15 2.68 9.22
C PHE A 302 5.02 1.45 9.54
N ALA A 303 4.71 0.30 8.95
CA ALA A 303 5.29 -1.01 9.30
C ALA A 303 5.08 -1.31 10.80
N ARG A 304 3.83 -1.15 11.25
CA ARG A 304 3.42 -1.31 12.65
C ARG A 304 2.90 -2.72 12.98
N GLY A 305 2.69 -3.56 11.97
CA GLY A 305 2.14 -4.91 12.10
C GLY A 305 3.14 -5.99 12.55
N GLY A 306 4.34 -5.62 13.02
CA GLY A 306 5.42 -6.55 13.33
C GLY A 306 6.07 -7.18 12.09
N VAL A 307 5.91 -6.54 10.93
CA VAL A 307 6.54 -6.96 9.67
C VAL A 307 7.46 -5.83 9.18
N PRO A 308 8.78 -6.05 9.12
CA PRO A 308 9.71 -5.04 8.63
C PRO A 308 9.52 -4.76 7.14
N THR A 309 9.67 -3.49 6.80
CA THR A 309 9.69 -3.03 5.41
C THR A 309 11.12 -2.72 4.95
N LYS A 310 11.42 -2.90 3.67
CA LYS A 310 12.73 -2.49 3.13
C LYS A 310 12.77 -0.98 2.98
N MET A 311 13.79 -0.36 3.56
CA MET A 311 14.08 1.08 3.49
C MET A 311 15.26 1.39 2.55
N SER A 312 16.15 0.41 2.34
CA SER A 312 17.20 0.47 1.33
C SER A 312 17.43 -0.88 0.65
N TRP A 313 17.84 -0.86 -0.61
CA TRP A 313 18.29 -2.03 -1.37
C TRP A 313 19.48 -1.65 -2.26
N ASP A 314 20.66 -2.19 -1.95
CA ASP A 314 21.89 -2.02 -2.72
C ASP A 314 22.21 -3.27 -3.56
N TRP A 315 21.93 -3.21 -4.86
CA TRP A 315 22.23 -4.27 -5.82
C TRP A 315 23.72 -4.40 -6.15
N SER A 316 24.54 -3.37 -5.88
CA SER A 316 25.97 -3.36 -6.24
C SER A 316 26.80 -4.36 -5.45
N THR A 317 26.27 -4.84 -4.32
CA THR A 317 26.95 -5.79 -3.43
C THR A 317 26.54 -7.25 -3.67
N GLY A 318 25.64 -7.51 -4.62
CA GLY A 318 25.22 -8.86 -4.99
C GLY A 318 26.37 -9.74 -5.50
N GLY A 319 26.14 -11.06 -5.54
CA GLY A 319 27.08 -12.04 -6.08
C GLY A 319 28.11 -12.63 -5.10
N LYS A 320 28.03 -12.32 -3.79
CA LYS A 320 28.96 -12.90 -2.81
C LYS A 320 28.61 -14.37 -2.53
N MET A 321 29.61 -15.23 -2.55
CA MET A 321 29.47 -16.64 -2.14
C MET A 321 29.87 -16.82 -0.68
N GLY A 322 29.25 -17.80 -0.01
CA GLY A 322 29.60 -18.22 1.33
C GLY A 322 30.83 -19.13 1.35
N PRO A 323 31.35 -19.47 2.55
CA PRO A 323 32.46 -20.41 2.70
C PRO A 323 32.19 -21.81 2.14
N ASP A 324 30.91 -22.19 2.01
CA ASP A 324 30.45 -23.46 1.46
C ASP A 324 30.33 -23.45 -0.08
N GLY A 325 30.74 -22.35 -0.73
CA GLY A 325 30.63 -22.14 -2.18
C GLY A 325 29.22 -21.87 -2.67
N LYS A 326 28.22 -21.73 -1.77
CA LYS A 326 26.84 -21.42 -2.14
C LYS A 326 26.59 -19.91 -2.11
N PRO A 327 25.57 -19.39 -2.82
CA PRO A 327 25.18 -17.98 -2.74
C PRO A 327 24.90 -17.57 -1.28
N LEU A 328 25.60 -16.54 -0.81
CA LEU A 328 25.53 -16.11 0.59
C LEU A 328 24.17 -15.48 0.91
N ILE A 329 23.62 -15.85 2.06
CA ILE A 329 22.44 -15.20 2.66
C ILE A 329 22.85 -14.78 4.08
N LYS A 330 22.62 -13.53 4.45
CA LYS A 330 22.81 -13.04 5.82
C LYS A 330 21.48 -12.61 6.40
N LYS A 331 21.31 -12.89 7.69
CA LYS A 331 20.14 -12.50 8.46
C LYS A 331 20.55 -11.64 9.65
N ASP A 332 19.64 -10.79 10.11
CA ASP A 332 19.77 -10.10 11.39
C ASP A 332 19.45 -11.05 12.57
N GLU A 333 19.50 -10.52 13.79
CA GLU A 333 19.22 -11.25 15.03
C GLU A 333 17.79 -11.80 15.10
N ASN A 334 16.84 -11.18 14.40
CA ASN A 334 15.43 -11.57 14.33
C ASN A 334 15.16 -12.54 13.16
N GLY A 335 16.19 -12.96 12.42
CA GLY A 335 16.09 -13.89 11.30
C GLY A 335 15.63 -13.26 9.99
N HIS A 336 15.52 -11.94 9.90
CA HIS A 336 15.20 -11.24 8.66
C HIS A 336 16.39 -11.18 7.73
N VAL A 337 16.17 -11.40 6.43
CA VAL A 337 17.25 -11.34 5.44
C VAL A 337 17.70 -9.90 5.23
N ILE A 338 18.97 -9.61 5.53
CA ILE A 338 19.64 -8.32 5.33
C ILE A 338 20.65 -8.35 4.18
N TYR A 339 20.99 -9.54 3.69
CA TYR A 339 21.77 -9.73 2.47
C TYR A 339 21.33 -11.02 1.76
N ASP A 340 21.17 -10.96 0.45
CA ASP A 340 20.95 -12.13 -0.41
C ASP A 340 21.85 -11.97 -1.63
N ALA A 341 22.75 -12.91 -1.91
CA ALA A 341 23.66 -12.83 -3.05
C ALA A 341 22.94 -12.53 -4.37
N LYS A 342 21.69 -12.97 -4.53
CA LYS A 342 20.87 -12.71 -5.73
C LYS A 342 20.43 -11.26 -5.87
N LYS A 343 20.57 -10.45 -4.83
CA LYS A 343 19.88 -9.16 -4.67
C LYS A 343 20.76 -8.07 -4.04
N GLY A 344 21.78 -8.41 -3.26
CA GLY A 344 22.62 -7.48 -2.53
C GLY A 344 22.15 -7.19 -1.10
N ASP A 345 22.53 -6.03 -0.56
CA ASP A 345 22.28 -5.62 0.83
C ASP A 345 20.91 -4.93 0.99
N PHE A 346 20.28 -5.13 2.15
CA PHE A 346 19.02 -4.51 2.54
C PHE A 346 19.15 -3.77 3.86
N VAL A 347 18.44 -2.65 3.98
CA VAL A 347 18.13 -2.02 5.28
C VAL A 347 16.65 -2.19 5.53
N LEU A 348 16.31 -2.71 6.71
CA LEU A 348 14.94 -2.97 7.14
C LEU A 348 14.51 -1.91 8.16
N GLY A 349 13.20 -1.70 8.28
CA GLY A 349 12.62 -0.81 9.29
C GLY A 349 11.23 -1.25 9.72
N GLU A 350 10.94 -1.07 11.01
CA GLU A 350 9.63 -1.24 11.65
C GLU A 350 9.28 0.04 12.40
N ASN A 351 7.98 0.31 12.57
CA ASN A 351 7.49 1.54 13.21
C ASN A 351 8.14 2.81 12.63
N VAL A 352 8.30 2.83 11.31
CA VAL A 352 9.07 3.85 10.60
C VAL A 352 8.29 5.15 10.55
N VAL A 353 8.95 6.24 10.91
CA VAL A 353 8.45 7.60 10.73
C VAL A 353 8.42 7.96 9.24
N PRO A 354 7.28 8.38 8.67
CA PRO A 354 7.23 8.86 7.30
C PRO A 354 8.11 10.10 7.09
N GLU A 355 8.63 10.25 5.87
CA GLU A 355 9.10 11.55 5.41
C GLU A 355 7.91 12.39 4.93
N TYR A 356 8.00 13.71 5.03
CA TYR A 356 6.89 14.60 4.69
C TYR A 356 7.24 15.47 3.48
N LYS A 357 6.36 15.48 2.47
CA LYS A 357 6.58 16.23 1.22
C LYS A 357 5.34 17.01 0.81
N TRP A 358 5.52 18.20 0.23
CA TRP A 358 4.43 18.89 -0.47
C TRP A 358 4.00 18.08 -1.69
N PHE A 359 2.70 17.89 -1.82
CA PHE A 359 2.14 17.06 -2.87
C PHE A 359 0.83 17.61 -3.42
N ASN A 360 0.76 17.72 -4.76
CA ASN A 360 -0.39 18.25 -5.49
C ASN A 360 -1.15 17.22 -6.35
N GLY A 361 -0.80 15.93 -6.23
CA GLY A 361 -1.47 14.84 -6.94
C GLY A 361 -0.75 14.39 -8.21
N THR A 362 0.24 15.15 -8.67
CA THR A 362 1.06 14.80 -9.83
C THR A 362 2.34 14.09 -9.39
N VAL A 363 2.60 12.91 -9.98
CA VAL A 363 3.85 12.17 -9.80
C VAL A 363 4.51 12.00 -11.16
N ASN A 364 5.74 12.50 -11.29
CA ASN A 364 6.57 12.24 -12.47
C ASN A 364 7.43 11.01 -12.21
N TYR A 365 7.64 10.19 -13.24
CA TYR A 365 8.49 9.00 -13.17
C TYR A 365 9.68 9.15 -14.10
N THR A 366 10.85 8.65 -13.71
CA THR A 366 11.95 8.37 -14.65
C THR A 366 11.65 7.08 -15.39
N LEU A 367 11.51 7.17 -16.71
CA LEU A 367 11.18 6.07 -17.61
C LEU A 367 12.42 5.60 -18.38
N LEU A 368 12.26 4.48 -19.08
CA LEU A 368 13.32 3.94 -19.93
C LEU A 368 13.66 4.95 -21.03
N GLY A 369 14.96 5.24 -21.19
CA GLY A 369 15.45 6.22 -22.17
C GLY A 369 15.65 7.63 -21.60
N ASP A 370 15.07 7.95 -20.45
CA ASP A 370 15.32 9.23 -19.77
C ASP A 370 16.79 9.31 -19.34
N LYS A 371 17.44 10.45 -19.65
CA LYS A 371 18.82 10.70 -19.25
C LYS A 371 18.91 11.01 -17.76
N ILE A 372 19.85 10.38 -17.08
CA ILE A 372 20.14 10.59 -15.66
C ILE A 372 21.46 11.34 -15.48
N LYS A 373 21.63 12.01 -14.34
CA LYS A 373 22.88 12.71 -14.00
C LYS A 373 23.77 11.79 -13.18
N ALA A 374 25.02 11.61 -13.59
CA ALA A 374 25.99 10.85 -12.81
C ALA A 374 26.33 11.56 -11.49
N GLY A 375 26.66 10.78 -10.45
CA GLY A 375 27.13 11.29 -9.15
C GLY A 375 26.06 11.90 -8.24
N GLY A 376 24.78 11.86 -8.62
CA GLY A 376 23.66 12.26 -7.76
C GLY A 376 22.66 11.13 -7.53
N VAL A 377 21.77 11.31 -6.55
CA VAL A 377 20.65 10.40 -6.31
C VAL A 377 19.59 10.61 -7.39
N VAL A 378 19.27 9.55 -8.14
CA VAL A 378 18.26 9.61 -9.20
C VAL A 378 16.88 9.34 -8.61
N PRO A 379 15.93 10.29 -8.72
CA PRO A 379 14.57 10.04 -8.29
C PRO A 379 13.87 9.14 -9.32
N VAL A 380 13.57 7.90 -8.93
CA VAL A 380 12.74 7.00 -9.77
C VAL A 380 11.35 7.60 -9.97
N ASN A 381 10.85 8.30 -8.96
CA ASN A 381 9.68 9.15 -9.07
C ASN A 381 9.84 10.43 -8.23
N SER A 382 9.12 11.46 -8.65
CA SER A 382 9.13 12.77 -8.00
C SER A 382 7.71 13.23 -7.75
N PHE A 383 7.35 13.33 -6.48
CA PHE A 383 6.09 13.91 -6.01
C PHE A 383 6.15 15.41 -6.25
N GLN A 384 5.24 15.93 -7.08
CA GLN A 384 5.18 17.34 -7.41
C GLN A 384 4.33 18.09 -6.39
N GLY A 385 4.66 19.35 -6.14
CA GLY A 385 3.94 20.19 -5.20
C GLY A 385 4.84 21.30 -4.67
N SER A 386 4.22 22.36 -4.16
CA SER A 386 4.94 23.45 -3.51
C SER A 386 4.07 24.11 -2.45
N PRO A 387 4.66 24.81 -1.47
CA PRO A 387 3.89 25.58 -0.47
C PRO A 387 3.03 26.69 -1.11
N SER A 388 3.39 27.16 -2.30
CA SER A 388 2.82 28.32 -2.99
C SER A 388 1.81 28.01 -4.10
N ASP A 389 1.65 26.75 -4.52
CA ASP A 389 0.77 26.41 -5.66
C ASP A 389 -0.74 26.39 -5.34
N GLY A 390 -1.12 26.66 -4.09
CA GLY A 390 -2.52 26.75 -3.64
C GLY A 390 -3.29 25.43 -3.57
N LYS A 391 -2.73 24.33 -4.09
CA LYS A 391 -3.39 23.02 -4.17
C LYS A 391 -2.66 21.92 -3.42
N SER A 392 -1.37 22.10 -3.10
CA SER A 392 -0.58 21.12 -2.38
C SER A 392 -0.97 20.99 -0.92
N LEU A 393 -0.89 19.76 -0.42
CA LEU A 393 -0.87 19.44 1.01
C LEU A 393 0.47 18.78 1.34
N ILE A 394 0.88 18.81 2.61
CA ILE A 394 1.99 18.02 3.12
C ILE A 394 1.47 16.61 3.37
N TRP A 395 2.09 15.62 2.71
CA TRP A 395 1.74 14.20 2.76
C TRP A 395 2.85 13.36 3.39
N PRO A 396 2.51 12.28 4.12
CA PRO A 396 3.49 11.30 4.58
C PRO A 396 3.84 10.35 3.44
N VAL A 397 5.13 10.09 3.26
CA VAL A 397 5.65 9.16 2.27
C VAL A 397 6.70 8.24 2.88
N LYS A 398 6.71 6.99 2.43
CA LYS A 398 7.88 6.12 2.54
C LYS A 398 8.85 6.48 1.43
N VAL A 399 10.11 6.72 1.76
CA VAL A 399 11.19 6.86 0.77
C VAL A 399 12.04 5.60 0.80
N MET A 400 11.93 4.80 -0.25
CA MET A 400 12.82 3.68 -0.52
C MET A 400 14.09 4.24 -1.16
N ARG A 401 15.24 3.99 -0.54
CA ARG A 401 16.56 4.30 -1.13
C ARG A 401 17.11 3.05 -1.79
N GLY A 402 18.07 3.20 -2.69
CA GLY A 402 18.73 2.07 -3.28
C GLY A 402 19.94 2.44 -4.10
N LYS A 403 20.60 1.41 -4.60
CA LYS A 403 21.69 1.51 -5.55
C LYS A 403 21.52 0.42 -6.58
N GLN A 404 21.27 0.78 -7.84
CA GLN A 404 20.85 -0.15 -8.89
C GLN A 404 21.72 0.02 -10.14
N PRO A 405 21.82 -1.02 -10.99
CA PRO A 405 22.61 -0.92 -12.22
C PRO A 405 22.05 0.16 -13.15
N TYR A 406 22.94 0.80 -13.89
CA TYR A 406 22.62 1.71 -14.98
C TYR A 406 23.69 1.60 -16.09
N ASP A 407 23.39 2.19 -17.24
CA ASP A 407 24.32 2.29 -18.36
C ASP A 407 25.07 3.63 -18.28
N PRO A 408 26.38 3.66 -17.98
CA PRO A 408 27.14 4.90 -17.80
C PRO A 408 27.48 5.60 -19.12
N VAL A 409 27.36 4.93 -20.25
CA VAL A 409 27.62 5.55 -21.56
C VAL A 409 26.33 6.18 -22.08
N ASN A 410 25.22 5.43 -22.04
CA ASN A 410 23.92 5.96 -22.42
C ASN A 410 23.32 6.89 -21.37
N MET A 411 23.82 6.87 -20.12
CA MET A 411 23.30 7.65 -19.00
C MET A 411 21.81 7.38 -18.76
N THR A 412 21.42 6.11 -18.71
CA THR A 412 20.03 5.67 -18.52
C THR A 412 19.95 4.57 -17.49
N LEU A 413 18.86 4.52 -16.73
CA LEU A 413 18.51 3.31 -15.97
C LEU A 413 18.29 2.13 -16.94
N VAL A 414 18.57 0.93 -16.47
CA VAL A 414 18.46 -0.31 -17.27
C VAL A 414 17.43 -1.27 -16.69
N LYS A 415 16.94 -2.17 -17.54
CA LYS A 415 16.02 -3.25 -17.20
C LYS A 415 16.76 -4.59 -17.26
N PRO A 416 17.27 -5.14 -16.14
CA PRO A 416 18.00 -6.40 -16.14
C PRO A 416 17.09 -7.63 -16.17
N HIS A 417 17.54 -8.69 -16.85
CA HIS A 417 17.00 -10.04 -16.71
C HIS A 417 17.54 -10.69 -15.43
N THR A 418 16.73 -10.67 -14.39
CA THR A 418 17.10 -11.13 -13.05
C THR A 418 16.64 -12.55 -12.76
N ALA A 419 15.41 -12.90 -13.18
CA ALA A 419 14.73 -14.13 -12.83
C ALA A 419 14.53 -15.03 -14.06
N GLY A 420 15.20 -16.18 -14.07
CA GLY A 420 15.18 -17.14 -15.17
C GLY A 420 16.00 -18.39 -14.86
N ASN A 421 15.94 -19.37 -15.76
CA ASN A 421 16.70 -20.62 -15.65
C ASN A 421 17.80 -20.74 -16.71
N ASP A 422 17.93 -19.76 -17.59
CA ASP A 422 18.96 -19.62 -18.63
C ASP A 422 20.28 -19.02 -18.08
N ASP A 423 21.27 -18.89 -18.97
CA ASP A 423 22.61 -18.41 -18.65
C ASP A 423 22.74 -16.88 -18.54
N THR A 424 21.66 -16.14 -18.82
CA THR A 424 21.61 -14.68 -18.75
C THR A 424 20.96 -14.17 -17.46
N ALA A 425 20.17 -15.00 -16.78
CA ALA A 425 19.49 -14.63 -15.54
C ALA A 425 20.46 -14.33 -14.38
N TYR A 426 20.41 -13.11 -13.83
CA TYR A 426 21.33 -12.68 -12.76
C TYR A 426 21.27 -13.58 -11.51
N TRP A 427 20.08 -14.01 -11.07
CA TRP A 427 19.92 -14.78 -9.81
C TRP A 427 20.61 -16.15 -9.80
N LYS A 428 21.02 -16.66 -10.96
CA LYS A 428 21.79 -17.91 -11.07
C LYS A 428 23.24 -17.68 -11.43
N ASN A 429 23.50 -16.70 -12.29
CA ASN A 429 24.79 -16.56 -12.96
C ASN A 429 25.64 -15.41 -12.39
N PHE A 430 25.02 -14.46 -11.69
CA PHE A 430 25.67 -13.28 -11.08
C PHE A 430 26.46 -12.40 -12.06
N GLY A 431 26.12 -12.43 -13.36
CA GLY A 431 26.76 -11.63 -14.41
C GLY A 431 25.87 -10.47 -14.88
N TRP A 432 26.23 -9.23 -14.51
CA TRP A 432 25.42 -8.05 -14.78
C TRP A 432 25.33 -7.69 -16.26
N GLU A 433 26.44 -7.77 -17.01
CA GLU A 433 26.49 -7.41 -18.43
C GLU A 433 25.53 -8.28 -19.25
N LYS A 434 25.56 -9.60 -19.05
CA LYS A 434 24.64 -10.53 -19.74
C LYS A 434 23.19 -10.28 -19.34
N ALA A 435 22.92 -10.13 -18.04
CA ALA A 435 21.58 -9.88 -17.53
C ALA A 435 20.98 -8.58 -18.10
N ILE A 436 21.77 -7.50 -18.14
CA ILE A 436 21.32 -6.22 -18.66
C ILE A 436 21.16 -6.25 -20.17
N ALA A 437 22.09 -6.89 -20.91
CA ALA A 437 21.96 -7.05 -22.35
C ALA A 437 20.65 -7.76 -22.73
N ALA A 438 20.36 -8.91 -22.12
CA ALA A 438 19.15 -9.68 -22.39
C ALA A 438 17.86 -8.90 -22.01
N GLY A 439 17.86 -8.23 -20.86
CA GLY A 439 16.69 -7.47 -20.42
C GLY A 439 16.43 -6.21 -21.25
N MET A 440 17.48 -5.51 -21.70
CA MET A 440 17.38 -4.34 -22.57
C MET A 440 16.97 -4.72 -23.99
N GLU A 441 17.48 -5.84 -24.53
CA GLU A 441 17.03 -6.42 -25.80
C GLU A 441 15.53 -6.76 -25.74
N SER A 442 15.08 -7.43 -24.68
CA SER A 442 13.67 -7.74 -24.46
C SER A 442 12.78 -6.49 -24.38
N ALA A 443 13.33 -5.38 -23.90
CA ALA A 443 12.66 -4.09 -23.82
C ALA A 443 12.78 -3.25 -25.12
N GLY A 444 13.53 -3.71 -26.12
CA GLY A 444 13.79 -2.97 -27.36
C GLY A 444 14.62 -1.70 -27.15
N ALA A 445 15.52 -1.69 -26.17
CA ALA A 445 16.31 -0.53 -25.79
C ALA A 445 17.83 -0.78 -25.94
N PRO A 446 18.63 0.25 -26.27
CA PRO A 446 20.06 0.10 -26.45
C PRO A 446 20.78 -0.13 -25.11
N PHE A 447 21.86 -0.90 -25.15
CA PHE A 447 22.79 -1.09 -24.05
C PHE A 447 24.21 -0.95 -24.57
N SER A 448 25.04 -0.17 -23.89
CA SER A 448 26.42 0.10 -24.30
C SER A 448 27.39 -1.05 -24.04
N GLY A 449 26.96 -2.08 -23.30
CA GLY A 449 27.85 -3.14 -22.79
C GLY A 449 28.59 -2.76 -21.51
N LYS A 450 28.36 -1.56 -20.95
CA LYS A 450 28.98 -1.11 -19.70
C LYS A 450 27.96 -1.02 -18.58
N VAL A 451 28.34 -1.49 -17.40
CA VAL A 451 27.51 -1.44 -16.19
C VAL A 451 28.24 -0.64 -15.13
N ASP A 452 27.51 0.25 -14.50
CA ASP A 452 27.90 0.86 -13.23
C ASP A 452 26.65 0.95 -12.33
N PHE A 453 26.77 1.43 -11.11
CA PHE A 453 25.70 1.51 -10.13
C PHE A 453 25.47 2.93 -9.66
N ILE A 454 24.21 3.34 -9.64
CA ILE A 454 23.80 4.67 -9.24
C ILE A 454 22.81 4.62 -8.07
N GLU A 455 22.93 5.60 -7.18
CA GLU A 455 21.99 5.78 -6.09
C GLU A 455 20.64 6.24 -6.60
N THR A 456 19.56 5.68 -6.05
CA THR A 456 18.19 5.99 -6.43
C THR A 456 17.29 6.17 -5.23
N GLU A 457 16.26 7.00 -5.38
CA GLU A 457 15.19 7.12 -4.39
C GLU A 457 13.81 6.98 -5.05
N MET A 458 12.86 6.43 -4.30
CA MET A 458 11.48 6.27 -4.75
C MET A 458 10.53 6.53 -3.59
N ALA A 459 9.62 7.48 -3.75
CA ALA A 459 8.60 7.81 -2.77
C ALA A 459 7.31 7.02 -3.01
N TRP A 460 6.68 6.58 -1.92
CA TRP A 460 5.38 5.89 -1.89
C TRP A 460 4.48 6.60 -0.88
N PRO A 461 3.22 6.94 -1.23
CA PRO A 461 2.33 7.57 -0.28
C PRO A 461 1.95 6.56 0.79
N ILE A 462 1.86 7.01 2.04
CA ILE A 462 1.36 6.19 3.17
C ILE A 462 -0.11 6.54 3.40
N THR A 463 -0.98 5.54 3.28
CA THR A 463 -2.44 5.75 3.24
C THR A 463 -3.25 4.78 4.10
N HIS A 464 -2.61 3.73 4.64
CA HIS A 464 -3.23 2.75 5.53
C HIS A 464 -2.50 2.73 6.87
N MET A 465 -2.91 1.82 7.77
CA MET A 465 -2.50 1.79 9.17
C MET A 465 -2.88 3.10 9.88
N VAL A 466 -4.12 3.55 9.69
CA VAL A 466 -4.62 4.74 10.39
C VAL A 466 -4.71 4.42 11.87
N ALA A 467 -3.96 5.15 12.70
CA ALA A 467 -3.88 4.92 14.13
C ALA A 467 -5.14 5.45 14.86
N PRO A 468 -5.42 4.94 16.09
CA PRO A 468 -6.42 5.51 16.98
C PRO A 468 -6.26 7.03 17.12
N LYS A 469 -7.37 7.74 17.30
CA LYS A 469 -7.37 9.22 17.36
C LYS A 469 -6.47 9.78 18.47
N ASP A 470 -6.28 9.04 19.55
CA ASP A 470 -5.48 9.44 20.71
C ASP A 470 -3.97 9.19 20.49
N GLU A 471 -3.61 8.51 19.39
CA GLU A 471 -2.24 8.31 18.89
C GLU A 471 -1.92 9.17 17.65
N ALA A 472 -2.86 10.01 17.21
CA ALA A 472 -2.60 10.99 16.17
C ALA A 472 -1.52 11.99 16.63
N LEU A 473 -0.75 12.51 15.68
CA LEU A 473 0.38 13.40 15.98
C LEU A 473 -0.04 14.58 16.87
N ALA A 474 0.68 14.75 17.98
CA ALA A 474 0.49 15.88 18.88
C ALA A 474 1.11 17.16 18.31
N CYS A 475 0.63 18.33 18.75
CA CYS A 475 1.12 19.63 18.27
C CYS A 475 2.65 19.76 18.39
N VAL A 476 3.23 19.30 19.51
CA VAL A 476 4.67 19.39 19.78
C VAL A 476 5.51 18.60 18.78
N GLU A 477 4.96 17.57 18.14
CA GLU A 477 5.68 16.76 17.17
C GLU A 477 5.95 17.49 15.87
N CYS A 478 5.17 18.54 15.55
CA CYS A 478 5.29 19.36 14.35
C CYS A 478 5.88 20.76 14.63
N HIS A 479 5.59 21.34 15.81
CA HIS A 479 5.87 22.74 16.11
C HIS A 479 7.24 23.01 16.77
N LYS A 480 8.00 21.98 17.18
CA LYS A 480 9.39 22.14 17.66
C LYS A 480 10.39 22.29 16.50
N PRO A 481 11.63 22.79 16.69
CA PRO A 481 12.62 22.87 15.60
C PRO A 481 12.94 21.51 14.96
N ASP A 482 13.16 20.50 15.80
CA ASP A 482 13.44 19.13 15.38
C ASP A 482 12.15 18.30 15.36
N SER A 483 11.32 18.56 14.35
CA SER A 483 9.95 18.05 14.22
C SER A 483 9.74 17.19 12.98
N ARG A 484 8.54 16.60 12.86
CA ARG A 484 8.04 15.96 11.63
C ARG A 484 8.17 16.85 10.40
N LEU A 485 8.06 18.17 10.58
CA LEU A 485 8.07 19.15 9.49
C LEU A 485 9.47 19.73 9.22
N LYS A 486 10.51 19.22 9.87
CA LYS A 486 11.90 19.65 9.64
C LYS A 486 12.29 19.45 8.17
N GLY A 487 12.88 20.48 7.56
CA GLY A 487 13.32 20.45 6.16
C GLY A 487 12.21 20.58 5.13
N VAL A 488 10.93 20.60 5.53
CA VAL A 488 9.81 20.84 4.61
C VAL A 488 9.78 22.34 4.24
N PRO A 489 9.91 22.70 2.96
CA PRO A 489 10.09 24.09 2.55
C PRO A 489 8.82 24.93 2.72
N GLY A 490 8.99 26.25 2.90
CA GLY A 490 7.90 27.23 2.93
C GLY A 490 6.98 27.14 4.15
N ILE A 491 7.44 26.50 5.23
CA ILE A 491 6.76 26.51 6.52
C ILE A 491 7.30 27.68 7.33
N TYR A 492 6.41 28.61 7.72
CA TYR A 492 6.72 29.66 8.69
C TYR A 492 5.87 29.48 9.93
N MET A 493 6.49 29.06 11.04
CA MET A 493 5.80 28.89 12.32
C MET A 493 6.69 29.31 13.49
N PRO A 494 6.14 29.97 14.53
CA PRO A 494 6.88 30.26 15.75
C PRO A 494 7.55 28.99 16.31
N ARG A 495 8.80 29.13 16.78
CA ARG A 495 9.67 28.06 17.31
C ARG A 495 10.12 26.95 16.35
N HIS A 496 9.52 26.78 15.16
CA HIS A 496 10.00 25.82 14.16
C HIS A 496 10.99 26.47 13.18
N SER A 497 10.53 27.54 12.52
CA SER A 497 11.26 28.26 11.47
C SER A 497 11.26 29.77 11.73
N ALA A 498 11.28 30.12 13.01
CA ALA A 498 11.38 31.48 13.49
C ALA A 498 12.58 32.19 12.83
N ASN A 499 12.33 33.38 12.28
CA ASN A 499 13.37 34.26 11.79
C ASN A 499 13.48 35.43 12.78
N ASP A 500 14.62 35.56 13.44
CA ASP A 500 14.78 36.53 14.53
C ASP A 500 14.61 37.98 14.06
N LEU A 501 14.97 38.30 12.82
CA LEU A 501 14.77 39.62 12.24
C LEU A 501 13.28 39.91 12.01
N LEU A 502 12.54 38.97 11.39
CA LEU A 502 11.09 39.11 11.19
C LEU A 502 10.33 39.13 12.52
N ASN A 503 10.76 38.33 13.49
CA ASN A 503 10.18 38.34 14.83
C ASN A 503 10.41 39.69 15.52
N THR A 504 11.63 40.23 15.46
CA THR A 504 11.97 41.54 16.03
C THR A 504 11.19 42.65 15.34
N ALA A 505 11.08 42.63 14.02
CA ALA A 505 10.30 43.59 13.26
C ALA A 505 8.80 43.50 13.59
N GLY A 506 8.24 42.28 13.66
CA GLY A 506 6.84 42.05 14.00
C GLY A 506 6.50 42.53 15.41
N TRP A 507 7.34 42.20 16.41
CA TRP A 507 7.17 42.70 17.79
C TRP A 507 7.40 44.21 17.89
N GLY A 508 8.32 44.77 17.09
CA GLY A 508 8.53 46.21 16.98
C GLY A 508 7.28 46.93 16.47
N ILE A 509 6.66 46.42 15.40
CA ILE A 509 5.40 46.98 14.86
C ILE A 509 4.27 46.86 15.87
N ALA A 510 4.14 45.71 16.54
CA ALA A 510 3.13 45.52 17.59
C ALA A 510 3.34 46.50 18.75
N GLY A 511 4.59 46.74 19.16
CA GLY A 511 4.94 47.74 20.17
C GLY A 511 4.60 49.17 19.74
N LEU A 512 4.93 49.55 18.50
CA LEU A 512 4.57 50.86 17.94
C LEU A 512 3.06 51.06 17.86
N ALA A 513 2.30 50.03 17.47
CA ALA A 513 0.85 50.06 17.44
C ALA A 513 0.27 50.26 18.85
N LEU A 514 0.79 49.55 19.85
CA LEU A 514 0.39 49.70 21.24
C LEU A 514 0.66 51.12 21.76
N LEU A 515 1.86 51.67 21.48
CA LEU A 515 2.20 53.05 21.83
C LEU A 515 1.25 54.06 21.16
N GLY A 516 0.90 53.83 19.89
CA GLY A 516 -0.09 54.65 19.18
C GLY A 516 -1.47 54.62 19.84
N VAL A 517 -1.96 53.44 20.24
CA VAL A 517 -3.24 53.29 20.95
C VAL A 517 -3.22 53.97 22.31
N ILE A 518 -2.14 53.77 23.09
CA ILE A 518 -1.97 54.42 24.41
C ILE A 518 -1.92 55.94 24.24
N GLY A 519 -1.14 56.44 23.28
CA GLY A 519 -1.03 57.86 22.98
C GLY A 519 -2.37 58.48 22.56
N HIS A 520 -3.10 57.80 21.68
CA HIS A 520 -4.45 58.22 21.27
C HIS A 520 -5.42 58.24 22.46
N GLY A 521 -5.42 57.19 23.28
CA GLY A 521 -6.24 57.11 24.50
C GLY A 521 -5.91 58.21 25.51
N GLY A 522 -4.62 58.46 25.75
CA GLY A 522 -4.14 59.52 26.62
C GLY A 522 -4.55 60.91 26.13
N LEU A 523 -4.44 61.16 24.81
CA LEU A 523 -4.87 62.42 24.20
C LEU A 523 -6.39 62.62 24.35
N ARG A 524 -7.21 61.58 24.15
CA ARG A 524 -8.66 61.65 24.37
C ARG A 524 -9.00 62.01 25.81
N ILE A 525 -8.33 61.40 26.80
CA ILE A 525 -8.53 61.70 28.22
C ILE A 525 -8.13 63.15 28.53
N TYR A 526 -6.98 63.60 28.03
CA TYR A 526 -6.50 64.96 28.23
C TYR A 526 -7.46 66.01 27.65
N LEU A 527 -7.90 65.83 26.39
CA LEU A 527 -8.84 66.75 25.74
C LEU A 527 -10.23 66.75 26.40
N ALA A 528 -10.72 65.59 26.84
CA ALA A 528 -12.00 65.49 27.56
C ALA A 528 -11.97 66.23 28.92
N ARG A 529 -10.82 66.27 29.60
CA ARG A 529 -10.64 67.07 30.83
C ARG A 529 -10.56 68.57 30.55
N LYS A 530 -10.06 68.96 29.37
CA LYS A 530 -9.94 70.37 28.98
C LYS A 530 -11.26 70.98 28.49
N GLY A 531 -12.15 70.17 27.92
CA GLY A 531 -13.50 70.57 27.52
C GLY A 531 -14.56 70.59 28.65
N LYS A 532 -14.15 70.33 29.90
CA LYS A 532 -14.99 70.42 31.11
C LYS A 532 -14.66 71.63 31.99
N LYS A 533 -13.86 72.58 31.48
CA LYS A 533 -13.63 73.88 32.11
C LYS A 533 -14.48 74.96 31.49
#